data_AF-A0AAJ0B6D0-F1
#
_entry.id   AF-A0AAJ0B6D0-F1
#
_cell.length_a   1.000
_cell.length_b   1.000
_cell.length_c   1.000
_cell.angle_alpha   90.00
_cell.angle_beta   90.00
_cell.angle_gamma   90.00
#
_symmetry.space_group_name_H-M   'P 1'
#
loop_
_entity.id
_entity.type
_entity.pdbx_description
1 polymer ?
#
loop_
_entity_poly.entity_id
_entity_poly.type
_entity_poly.pdbx_seq_one_letter_code
_entity_poly.pdbx_strand_id
1 'polypeptide(L)' 'MAKKESGKKKRSSGYTWVWIWTCCHCGYGGPDMSLHLTEHCCWCQHARCPRCSTQQIKQAGR' A
#
# COMPACT_ATOMS: atom_id res chain seq x y z
N MET A 1 27.07 -29.65 -26.20
CA MET A 1 26.96 -28.18 -26.02
C MET A 1 25.48 -27.84 -25.92
N ALA A 2 24.99 -27.34 -24.79
CA ALA A 2 23.63 -26.83 -24.66
C ALA A 2 23.69 -25.53 -23.85
N LYS A 3 23.76 -24.40 -24.55
CA LYS A 3 23.61 -23.06 -23.95
C LYS A 3 22.15 -22.92 -23.54
N LYS A 4 21.88 -23.01 -22.23
CA LYS A 4 20.59 -22.62 -21.65
C LYS A 4 20.60 -21.09 -21.52
N GLU A 5 20.10 -20.40 -22.54
CA GLU A 5 19.49 -19.09 -22.34
C GLU A 5 18.15 -19.29 -21.63
N SER A 6 17.94 -18.58 -20.52
CA SER A 6 16.71 -17.81 -20.30
C SER A 6 16.55 -17.43 -18.84
N GLY A 7 16.35 -16.14 -18.64
CA GLY A 7 15.64 -15.64 -17.48
C GLY A 7 16.47 -15.63 -16.22
N LYS A 8 17.22 -14.54 -16.03
CA LYS A 8 17.29 -13.95 -14.69
C LYS A 8 15.84 -13.75 -14.25
N LYS A 9 15.26 -14.73 -13.53
CA LYS A 9 14.08 -14.51 -12.70
C LYS A 9 14.49 -13.35 -11.81
N LYS A 10 14.09 -12.14 -12.20
CA LYS A 10 14.05 -11.00 -11.28
C LYS A 10 13.27 -11.55 -10.11
N ARG A 11 13.99 -11.86 -9.05
CA ARG A 11 13.46 -12.26 -7.76
C ARG A 11 12.58 -11.06 -7.41
N SER A 12 11.30 -11.12 -7.78
CA SER A 12 10.31 -10.12 -7.43
C SER A 12 10.24 -10.22 -5.93
N SER A 13 11.15 -9.49 -5.30
CA SER A 13 11.24 -9.30 -3.87
C SER A 13 9.82 -8.94 -3.48
N GLY A 14 9.20 -9.79 -2.64
CA GLY A 14 7.76 -9.89 -2.44
C GLY A 14 7.19 -8.62 -1.84
N TYR A 15 7.10 -7.58 -2.65
CA TYR A 15 6.61 -6.27 -2.28
C TYR A 15 5.39 -5.98 -3.14
N THR A 16 4.27 -5.74 -2.49
CA THR A 16 3.05 -5.24 -3.10
C THR A 16 2.99 -3.74 -2.84
N TRP A 17 2.68 -2.99 -3.88
CA TRP A 17 2.39 -1.58 -3.76
C TRP A 17 0.94 -1.42 -3.33
N VAL A 18 0.74 -0.81 -2.16
CA VAL A 18 -0.60 -0.52 -1.65
C VAL A 18 -0.77 0.98 -1.51
N TRP A 19 -1.95 1.46 -1.85
CA TRP A 19 -2.32 2.83 -1.62
C TRP A 19 -2.90 2.96 -0.22
N ILE A 20 -2.26 3.77 0.61
CA ILE A 20 -2.75 4.11 1.94
C ILE A 20 -3.18 5.58 1.98
N TRP A 21 -4.19 5.89 2.78
CA TRP A 21 -4.57 7.26 3.05
C TRP A 21 -4.29 7.63 4.52
N THR A 22 -3.96 8.89 4.74
CA THR A 22 -3.71 9.47 6.05
C THR A 22 -4.88 10.38 6.39
N CYS A 23 -5.52 10.12 7.53
CA CYS A 23 -6.67 10.89 7.98
C CYS A 23 -6.29 12.35 8.23
N CYS A 24 -6.99 13.28 7.57
CA CYS A 24 -6.75 14.71 7.76
C CYS A 24 -7.22 15.24 9.12
N HIS A 25 -8.04 14.48 9.86
CA HIS A 25 -8.59 14.91 11.14
C HIS A 25 -7.67 14.59 12.31
N CYS A 26 -7.11 13.37 12.36
CA CYS A 26 -6.24 12.91 13.45
C CYS A 26 -4.80 12.62 13.03
N GLY A 27 -4.47 12.69 11.73
CA GLY A 27 -3.13 12.38 11.21
C GLY A 27 -2.80 10.89 11.14
N TYR A 28 -3.72 9.99 11.49
CA TYR A 28 -3.48 8.55 11.44
C TYR A 28 -3.33 8.06 9.99
N GLY A 29 -2.19 7.42 9.68
CA GLY A 29 -1.90 6.81 8.39
C GLY A 29 -1.10 5.53 8.61
N GLY A 30 -1.49 4.45 7.93
CA GLY A 30 -0.89 3.14 8.13
C GLY A 30 -1.39 2.10 7.12
N PRO A 31 -0.86 0.87 7.14
CA PRO A 31 -1.27 -0.19 6.23
C PRO A 31 -2.77 -0.54 6.34
N ASP A 32 -3.36 -0.38 7.52
CA ASP A 32 -4.80 -0.58 7.78
C ASP A 32 -5.69 0.49 7.12
N MET A 33 -5.12 1.66 6.78
CA MET A 33 -5.78 2.73 6.03
C MET A 33 -5.63 2.53 4.52
N SER A 34 -5.75 1.29 4.07
CA SER A 34 -5.69 0.96 2.64
C SER A 34 -6.95 1.46 1.93
N LEU A 35 -6.73 2.11 0.78
CA LEU A 35 -7.76 2.77 -0.04
C LEU A 35 -8.94 1.87 -0.43
N HIS A 36 -8.68 0.57 -0.57
CA HIS A 36 -9.66 -0.46 -0.93
C HIS A 36 -10.38 -1.09 0.27
N LEU A 37 -9.87 -0.89 1.49
CA LEU A 37 -10.35 -1.58 2.69
C LEU A 37 -11.18 -0.66 3.59
N THR A 38 -10.81 0.62 3.66
CA THR A 38 -11.40 1.53 4.64
C THR A 38 -11.74 2.90 4.03
N GLU A 39 -13.01 3.27 4.14
CA GLU A 39 -13.51 4.60 3.81
C GLU A 39 -13.57 5.52 5.04
N HIS A 40 -13.46 4.97 6.25
CA HIS A 40 -13.46 5.72 7.50
C HIS A 40 -12.17 5.46 8.27
N CYS A 41 -11.70 6.46 9.00
CA CYS A 41 -10.49 6.32 9.80
C CYS A 41 -10.75 5.38 10.98
N CYS A 42 -9.95 4.32 11.15
CA CYS A 42 -10.13 3.38 12.26
C CYS A 42 -9.96 4.01 13.64
N TRP A 43 -9.29 5.17 13.74
CA TRP A 43 -9.02 5.83 15.01
C TRP A 43 -10.11 6.81 15.43
N CYS A 44 -10.56 7.67 14.51
CA CYS A 44 -11.49 8.76 14.80
C CYS A 44 -12.84 8.63 14.08
N GLN A 45 -13.04 7.55 13.32
CA GLN A 45 -14.21 7.29 12.46
C GLN A 45 -14.50 8.40 11.43
N HIS A 46 -13.56 9.31 11.19
CA HIS A 46 -13.72 10.35 10.19
C HIS A 46 -13.73 9.75 8.78
N ALA A 47 -14.76 10.09 8.00
CA ALA A 47 -14.87 9.66 6.61
C ALA A 47 -13.74 10.23 5.75
N ARG A 48 -13.21 9.41 4.84
CA ARG A 48 -12.18 9.84 3.89
C ARG A 48 -12.75 10.93 3.00
N CYS A 49 -12.01 12.02 2.90
CA CYS A 49 -12.36 13.15 2.05
C CYS A 49 -11.15 13.60 1.22
N PRO A 50 -11.32 14.47 0.22
CA PRO A 50 -10.21 14.96 -0.62
C PRO A 50 -9.10 15.70 0.15
N ARG A 51 -9.35 16.08 1.42
CA ARG A 51 -8.34 16.66 2.31
C ARG A 51 -7.41 15.61 2.92
N CYS A 52 -7.79 14.33 2.91
CA CYS A 52 -6.93 13.25 3.37
C CYS A 52 -5.77 13.05 2.38
N SER A 53 -4.54 12.92 2.91
CA SER A 53 -3.38 12.63 2.07
C SER A 53 -3.42 11.18 1.64
N THR A 54 -2.99 10.89 0.41
CA THR A 54 -2.99 9.52 -0.11
C THR A 54 -1.65 9.23 -0.75
N GLN A 55 -1.02 8.15 -0.33
CA GLN A 55 0.33 7.81 -0.75
C GLN A 55 0.47 6.32 -1.02
N GLN A 56 1.32 5.98 -1.97
CA GLN A 56 1.62 4.59 -2.31
C GLN A 56 2.83 4.14 -1.49
N ILE A 57 2.67 3.05 -0.74
CA ILE A 57 3.76 2.46 0.04
C ILE A 57 4.08 1.07 -0.48
N LYS A 58 5.36 0.68 -0.38
CA LYS A 58 5.78 -0.71 -0.58
C LYS A 58 5.52 -1.46 0.72
N GLN A 59 4.61 -2.43 0.68
CA GLN A 59 4.41 -3.38 1.76
C GLN A 59 5.03 -4.72 1.36
N ALA A 60 5.68 -5.41 2.29
CA ALA A 60 6.09 -6.79 2.04
C ALA A 60 4.82 -7.65 1.93
N GLY A 61 4.57 -8.22 0.76
CA GLY A 61 3.54 -9.24 0.55
C GLY A 61 3.92 -10.46 1.38
N ARG A 62 3.11 -10.74 2.41
CA ARG A 62 3.22 -11.97 3.20
C ARG A 62 2.68 -13.16 2.42
#